data_AF-A0A7S0GYJ5-F1
#
_entry.id   AF-A0A7S0GYJ5-F1
#
_cell.length_a   1.000
_cell.length_b   1.000
_cell.length_c   1.000
_cell.angle_alpha   90.00
_cell.angle_beta   90.00
_cell.angle_gamma   90.00
#
_symmetry.space_group_name_H-M   'P 1'
#
loop_
_entity.id
_entity.type
_entity.pdbx_description
1 polymer ?
#
loop_
_entity_poly.entity_id
_entity_poly.type
_entity_poly.pdbx_seq_one_letter_code
_entity_poly.pdbx_strand_id
1 'polypeptide(L)'
;MDPKSQQHAQHLWGFLDDLAEKDPAGYKKFMEEKMREAKKFSKASKAKNAPPRPKYVVSSKLQGTSQGSRSIYMNFMTSPRCPELQKKDGSKAGPRTPI
;
A
#
# COMPACT_ATOMS: atom_id res chain seq x y z
N MET A 1 20.81 12.35 -3.42
CA MET A 1 20.55 12.01 -4.83
C MET A 1 21.62 11.01 -5.24
N ASP A 2 21.27 9.75 -5.43
CA ASP A 2 22.24 8.69 -5.76
C ASP A 2 22.87 8.91 -7.14
N PRO A 3 24.20 8.94 -7.28
CA PRO A 3 24.87 9.22 -8.57
C PRO A 3 24.53 8.19 -9.67
N LYS A 4 24.16 6.96 -9.30
CA LYS A 4 23.72 5.92 -10.23
C LYS A 4 22.35 6.24 -10.88
N SER A 5 21.50 7.02 -10.22
CA SER A 5 20.19 7.39 -10.79
C SER A 5 20.30 8.48 -11.86
N GLN A 6 21.30 9.36 -11.77
CA GLN A 6 21.53 10.42 -12.76
C GLN A 6 22.04 9.87 -14.09
N GLN A 7 22.96 8.91 -14.07
CA GLN A 7 23.47 8.27 -15.28
C GLN A 7 22.38 7.51 -16.04
N HIS A 8 21.49 6.83 -15.32
CA HIS A 8 20.37 6.13 -15.91
C HIS A 8 19.36 7.10 -16.54
N ALA A 9 19.08 8.23 -15.87
CA ALA A 9 18.22 9.26 -16.40
C ALA A 9 18.79 9.83 -17.71
N GLN A 10 20.08 10.19 -17.73
CA GLN A 10 20.74 10.72 -18.94
C GLN A 10 20.67 9.75 -20.13
N HIS A 11 20.88 8.46 -19.88
CA HIS A 11 20.75 7.44 -20.92
C HIS A 11 19.32 7.34 -21.47
N LEU A 12 18.32 7.41 -20.58
CA LEU A 12 16.92 7.36 -20.97
C LEU A 12 16.51 8.59 -21.80
N TRP A 13 17.00 9.77 -21.45
CA TRP A 13 16.75 11.00 -22.21
C TRP A 13 17.36 10.92 -23.61
N GLY A 14 18.61 10.45 -23.75
CA GLY A 14 19.23 10.27 -25.06
C GLY A 14 18.46 9.29 -25.96
N PHE A 15 17.99 8.18 -25.41
CA PHE A 15 17.14 7.23 -26.13
C PHE A 15 15.82 7.86 -26.62
N LEU A 16 15.19 8.69 -25.78
CA LEU A 16 13.94 9.37 -26.12
C LEU A 16 14.13 10.40 -27.23
N ASP A 17 15.24 11.14 -27.21
CA ASP A 17 15.59 12.11 -28.25
C ASP A 17 15.87 11.41 -29.58
N ASP A 18 16.66 10.33 -29.55
CA ASP A 18 16.93 9.48 -30.72
C ASP A 18 15.64 8.92 -31.35
N LEU A 19 14.70 8.47 -30.51
CA LEU A 19 13.43 7.91 -30.96
C LEU A 19 12.52 8.99 -31.55
N ALA A 20 12.51 10.20 -30.95
CA ALA A 20 11.73 11.32 -31.45
C ALA A 20 12.22 11.82 -32.82
N GLU A 21 13.53 11.80 -33.07
CA GLU A 21 14.12 12.20 -34.34
C GLU A 21 13.96 11.14 -35.45
N LYS A 22 14.18 9.85 -35.12
CA LYS A 22 14.20 8.76 -36.11
C LYS A 22 12.82 8.17 -36.40
N ASP A 23 11.94 8.10 -35.40
CA ASP A 23 10.58 7.57 -35.55
C ASP A 23 9.57 8.32 -34.64
N PRO A 24 9.07 9.48 -35.09
CA PRO A 24 8.10 10.29 -34.34
C PRO A 24 6.81 9.51 -34.01
N ALA A 25 6.41 8.56 -34.86
CA ALA A 25 5.22 7.74 -34.64
C ALA A 25 5.44 6.68 -33.56
N GLY A 26 6.62 6.05 -33.54
CA GLY A 26 7.07 5.15 -32.49
C GLY A 26 7.21 5.85 -31.14
N TYR A 27 7.79 7.05 -31.12
CA TYR A 27 7.88 7.87 -29.91
C TYR A 27 6.50 8.17 -29.30
N LYS A 28 5.53 8.57 -30.14
CA LYS A 28 4.16 8.84 -29.68
C LYS A 28 3.51 7.61 -29.05
N LYS A 29 3.62 6.44 -29.69
CA LYS A 29 3.10 5.17 -29.15
C LYS A 29 3.76 4.79 -27.83
N PHE A 30 5.08 4.95 -27.74
CA PHE A 30 5.83 4.69 -26.52
C PHE A 30 5.35 5.58 -25.37
N MET A 31 5.19 6.89 -25.61
CA MET A 31 4.71 7.84 -24.61
C MET A 31 3.28 7.54 -24.17
N GLU A 32 2.39 7.20 -25.11
CA GLU A 32 1.01 6.78 -24.79
C GLU A 32 0.97 5.53 -23.91
N GLU A 33 1.81 4.53 -24.21
CA GLU A 33 1.93 3.32 -23.41
C GLU A 33 2.45 3.61 -22.00
N LYS A 34 3.52 4.40 -21.86
CA LYS A 34 4.06 4.78 -20.55
C LYS A 34 3.07 5.59 -19.72
N MET A 35 2.33 6.50 -20.34
CA MET A 35 1.26 7.25 -19.67
C MET A 35 0.10 6.34 -19.24
N ARG A 36 -0.24 5.32 -20.04
CA ARG A 36 -1.25 4.31 -19.69
C ARG A 36 -0.79 3.44 -18.52
N GLU A 37 0.46 3.00 -18.51
CA GLU A 37 1.06 2.25 -17.40
C GLU A 37 1.08 3.09 -16.12
N ALA A 38 1.54 4.33 -16.19
CA ALA A 38 1.55 5.25 -15.05
C ALA A 38 0.13 5.45 -14.46
N LYS A 39 -0.90 5.57 -15.31
CA LYS A 39 -2.30 5.63 -14.86
C LYS A 39 -2.73 4.35 -14.12
N LYS A 40 -2.35 3.16 -14.62
CA LYS A 40 -2.64 1.88 -13.94
C LYS A 40 -1.94 1.80 -12.57
N PHE A 41 -0.66 2.16 -12.52
CA PHE A 41 0.10 2.23 -11.27
C PHE A 41 -0.46 3.27 -10.30
N SER A 42 -0.92 4.43 -10.78
CA SER A 42 -1.54 5.44 -9.91
C SER A 42 -2.82 4.93 -9.25
N LYS A 43 -3.67 4.19 -9.97
CA LYS A 43 -4.90 3.62 -9.42
C LYS A 43 -4.62 2.49 -8.43
N ALA A 44 -3.68 1.60 -8.75
CA ALA A 44 -3.26 0.51 -7.87
C ALA A 44 -2.51 1.02 -6.62
N SER A 45 -1.66 2.03 -6.78
CA SER A 45 -0.93 2.70 -5.68
C SER A 45 -1.88 3.48 -4.78
N LYS A 46 -2.89 4.17 -5.33
CA LYS A 46 -3.89 4.88 -4.53
C LYS A 46 -4.73 3.94 -3.67
N ALA A 47 -5.00 2.72 -4.14
CA ALA A 47 -5.63 1.69 -3.33
C ALA A 47 -4.68 1.13 -2.26
N LYS A 48 -3.42 0.80 -2.60
CA LYS A 48 -2.46 0.23 -1.65
C LYS A 48 -1.95 1.23 -0.61
N ASN A 49 -1.87 2.52 -0.94
CA ASN A 49 -1.37 3.57 -0.04
C ASN A 49 -2.49 4.41 0.58
N ALA A 50 -3.75 3.96 0.46
CA ALA A 50 -4.86 4.63 1.12
C ALA A 50 -4.66 4.63 2.66
N PRO A 51 -5.03 5.73 3.35
CA PRO A 51 -5.04 5.74 4.81
C PRO A 51 -6.03 4.69 5.35
N PRO A 52 -5.75 4.09 6.53
CA PRO A 52 -6.69 3.18 7.17
C PRO A 52 -8.04 3.86 7.42
N ARG A 53 -9.13 3.11 7.19
CA ARG A 53 -10.50 3.57 7.43
C ARG A 53 -10.95 3.18 8.84
N PRO A 54 -11.46 4.11 9.67
CA PRO A 54 -11.95 3.80 11.01
C PRO A 54 -13.14 2.83 10.97
N LYS A 55 -13.25 1.95 11.99
CA LYS A 55 -14.41 1.08 12.20
C LYS A 55 -15.06 1.34 13.54
N TYR A 56 -14.34 1.12 14.63
CA TYR A 56 -14.83 1.33 15.99
C TYR A 56 -13.66 1.48 16.97
N VAL A 57 -13.97 1.91 18.19
CA VAL A 57 -13.02 2.08 19.29
C VAL A 57 -13.46 1.19 20.44
N VAL A 58 -12.51 0.46 21.02
CA VAL A 58 -12.75 -0.33 22.25
C VAL A 58 -12.04 0.36 23.40
N SER A 59 -12.78 0.68 24.46
CA SER A 59 -12.23 1.18 25.71
C SER A 59 -12.11 0.04 26.72
N SER A 60 -10.99 -0.04 27.44
CA SER A 60 -10.80 -0.99 28.52
C SER A 60 -10.01 -0.36 29.67
N LYS A 61 -10.06 -0.96 30.87
CA LYS A 61 -9.20 -0.56 31.99
C LYS A 61 -8.03 -1.53 32.10
N LEU A 62 -6.83 -0.99 32.01
CA LEU A 62 -5.59 -1.72 32.26
C LEU A 62 -5.37 -1.85 33.77
N GLN A 63 -5.31 -3.09 34.26
CA GLN A 63 -5.00 -3.41 35.65
C GLN A 63 -3.54 -3.85 35.78
N GLY A 64 -2.93 -3.67 36.95
CA GLY A 64 -1.62 -4.23 37.25
C GLY A 64 -0.40 -3.45 36.74
N THR A 65 -0.55 -2.18 36.34
CA THR A 65 0.62 -1.33 36.07
C THR A 65 1.14 -0.69 37.35
N SER A 66 2.44 -0.45 37.44
CA SER A 66 3.09 0.28 38.55
C SER A 66 2.53 1.70 38.76
N GLN A 67 1.81 2.24 37.77
CA GLN A 67 1.20 3.57 37.80
C GLN A 67 -0.32 3.54 38.04
N GLY A 68 -0.88 2.41 38.51
CA GLY A 68 -2.31 2.27 38.85
C GLY A 68 -3.20 1.86 37.67
N SER A 69 -4.52 1.90 37.89
CA SER A 69 -5.50 1.55 36.85
C SER A 69 -5.64 2.68 35.83
N ARG A 70 -5.46 2.38 34.54
CA ARG A 70 -5.57 3.37 33.45
C ARG A 70 -6.55 2.92 32.39
N SER A 71 -7.31 3.86 31.84
CA SER A 71 -8.16 3.58 30.66
C SER A 71 -7.28 3.53 29.41
N ILE A 72 -7.49 2.51 28.58
CA ILE A 72 -6.88 2.36 27.26
C ILE A 72 -7.97 2.38 26.20
N TYR A 73 -7.66 2.96 25.05
CA TYR A 73 -8.54 3.02 23.88
C TYR A 73 -7.81 2.43 22.68
N MET A 74 -8.44 1.45 22.03
CA MET A 74 -7.88 0.76 20.87
C MET A 74 -8.74 1.07 19.65
N ASN A 75 -8.13 1.69 18.64
CA ASN A 75 -8.79 2.00 17.37
C ASN A 75 -8.68 0.82 16.41
N PHE A 76 -9.82 0.22 16.05
CA PHE A 76 -9.88 -0.81 15.03
C PHE A 76 -10.13 -0.16 13.67
N MET A 77 -9.22 -0.40 12.75
CA MET A 77 -9.20 0.21 11.41
C MET A 77 -9.08 -0.86 10.33
N THR A 78 -9.67 -0.62 9.16
CA THR A 78 -9.46 -1.45 7.97
C THR A 78 -8.48 -0.78 7.02
N SER A 79 -7.50 -1.55 6.54
CA SER A 79 -6.54 -1.09 5.54
C SER A 79 -6.48 -2.09 4.40
N PRO A 80 -6.47 -1.65 3.13
CA PRO A 80 -6.26 -2.54 1.98
C PRO A 80 -4.85 -3.15 1.94
N ARG A 81 -3.93 -2.68 2.81
CA ARG A 81 -2.61 -3.32 3.03
C ARG A 81 -2.66 -4.49 4.00
N CYS A 82 -3.72 -4.62 4.78
CA CYS A 82 -3.84 -5.72 5.74
C CYS A 82 -4.27 -6.97 4.95
N PRO A 83 -3.46 -8.04 4.93
CA PRO A 83 -3.85 -9.27 4.26
C PRO A 83 -5.09 -9.87 4.93
N GLU A 84 -5.98 -10.44 4.13
CA GLU A 84 -7.13 -11.15 4.67
C GLU A 84 -6.66 -12.44 5.35
N LEU A 85 -7.19 -12.72 6.54
CA LEU A 85 -6.86 -13.95 7.26
C LEU A 85 -7.35 -15.13 6.42
N GLN A 86 -6.46 -16.10 6.19
CA GLN A 86 -6.85 -17.35 5.55
C GLN A 86 -7.90 -18.04 6.43
N LYS A 87 -9.07 -18.33 5.85
CA LYS A 87 -10.07 -19.16 6.51
C LYS A 87 -9.46 -20.55 6.70
N LYS A 88 -9.17 -20.93 7.95
CA LYS A 88 -8.92 -22.35 8.25
C LYS A 88 -10.26 -23.07 8.15
N ASP A 89 -10.41 -23.89 7.14
CA ASP A 89 -11.53 -24.81 7.03
C ASP A 89 -11.61 -25.65 8.32
N GLY A 90 -12.75 -25.60 9.02
CA GLY A 90 -13.11 -26.64 9.99
C GLY A 90 -12.71 -26.46 11.46
N SER A 91 -12.41 -25.26 11.97
CA SER A 91 -12.32 -25.09 13.43
C SER A 91 -13.71 -24.96 14.05
N LYS A 92 -14.37 -26.09 14.34
CA LYS A 92 -15.53 -26.12 15.24
C LYS A 92 -15.11 -25.43 16.54
N ALA A 93 -15.72 -24.29 16.86
CA ALA A 93 -15.52 -23.63 18.14
C ALA A 93 -15.95 -24.62 19.23
N GLY A 94 -14.97 -25.18 19.94
CA GLY A 94 -15.23 -26.02 21.12
C GLY A 94 -16.00 -25.22 22.18
N PRO A 95 -16.75 -25.90 23.06
CA PRO A 95 -17.56 -25.23 24.07
C PRO A 95 -16.67 -24.37 24.96
N ARG A 96 -17.05 -23.09 25.11
CA ARG A 96 -16.43 -22.18 26.07
C ARG A 96 -16.78 -22.64 27.47
N THR A 97 -15.79 -23.11 28.23
CA THR A 97 -15.95 -23.33 29.67
C THR A 97 -16.14 -21.95 30.33
N PRO A 98 -17.22 -21.72 31.09
CA PRO A 98 -17.33 -20.54 31.94
C PRO A 98 -16.26 -20.61 33.04
N ILE A 99 -15.61 -19.47 33.30
CA ILE A 99 -14.83 -19.24 34.52
C ILE A 99 -15.76 -18.54 35.50
#